data_AF-A0A820RRH9-F1
#
_entry.id   AF-A0A820RRH9-F1
#
_cell.length_a   1.000
_cell.length_b   1.000
_cell.length_c   1.000
_cell.angle_alpha   90.00
_cell.angle_beta   90.00
_cell.angle_gamma   90.00
#
_symmetry.space_group_name_H-M   'P 1'
#
loop_
_entity.id
_entity.type
_entity.pdbx_description
1 polymer ?
#
loop_
_entity_poly.entity_id
_entity_poly.type
_entity_poly.pdbx_seq_one_letter_code
_entity_poly.pdbx_strand_id
1 'polypeptide(L)' 'ELSELLEEEKLNGVSLLIFANKQDLLNVAKASDITDGLSLHQIRNRP' A
#
# COMPACT_ATOMS: atom_id res chain seq x y z
N GLU A 1 2.61 -7.46 -7.81
CA GLU A 1 1.17 -7.20 -7.54
C GLU A 1 0.82 -5.74 -7.24
N LEU A 2 1.10 -5.15 -6.06
CA LEU A 2 0.71 -3.74 -5.82
C LEU A 2 1.33 -2.78 -6.83
N SER A 3 2.63 -2.93 -7.13
CA SER A 3 3.32 -2.10 -8.12
C SER A 3 2.71 -2.24 -9.53
N GLU A 4 2.40 -3.46 -9.95
CA GLU A 4 1.73 -3.72 -11.24
C GLU A 4 0.35 -3.04 -11.31
N LEU A 5 -0.43 -3.08 -10.22
CA LEU A 5 -1.72 -2.39 -10.16
C LEU A 5 -1.54 -0.87 -10.31
N LEU A 6 -0.50 -0.31 -9.69
CA LEU A 6 -0.20 1.12 -9.74
C LEU A 6 0.35 1.59 -11.10
N GLU A 7 0.78 0.67 -11.96
CA GLU A 7 1.20 0.96 -13.34
C GLU A 7 0.01 1.02 -14.31
N GLU A 8 -1.20 0.66 -13.88
CA GLU A 8 -2.39 0.76 -14.72
C GLU A 8 -2.79 2.23 -14.95
N GLU A 9 -2.85 2.66 -16.22
CA GLU A 9 -3.18 4.05 -16.60
C GLU A 9 -4.48 4.57 -15.97
N LYS A 10 -5.46 3.68 -15.75
CA LYS A 10 -6.76 4.02 -15.14
C LYS A 10 -6.63 4.51 -13.68
N LEU A 11 -5.51 4.23 -13.02
CA LEU A 11 -5.24 4.57 -11.63
C LEU A 11 -4.27 5.75 -11.49
N ASN A 12 -3.83 6.36 -12.60
CA ASN A 12 -3.03 7.57 -12.59
C ASN A 12 -3.78 8.73 -11.89
N GLY A 13 -3.06 9.44 -11.02
CA GLY A 13 -3.61 10.52 -10.19
C GLY A 13 -4.61 10.10 -9.11
N VAL A 14 -4.93 8.80 -8.95
CA VAL A 14 -5.93 8.34 -7.97
C VAL A 14 -5.31 8.10 -6.61
N SER A 15 -5.90 8.67 -5.55
CA SER A 15 -5.48 8.44 -4.16
C SER A 15 -5.56 6.97 -3.75
N LEU A 16 -4.53 6.49 -3.05
CA LEU A 16 -4.45 5.11 -2.57
C LEU A 16 -4.80 5.07 -1.08
N LEU A 17 -5.75 4.22 -0.69
CA LEU A 17 -6.09 3.91 0.70
C LEU A 17 -5.77 2.44 0.98
N ILE A 18 -4.93 2.17 1.97
CA ILE A 18 -4.54 0.82 2.37
C ILE A 18 -5.12 0.51 3.74
N PHE A 19 -5.87 -0.60 3.83
CA PHE A 19 -6.40 -1.11 5.08
C PHE A 19 -5.43 -2.13 5.68
N ALA A 20 -4.88 -1.80 6.86
CA ALA A 20 -4.17 -2.75 7.70
C ALA A 20 -5.17 -3.72 8.34
N ASN A 21 -5.68 -4.68 7.58
CA ASN A 21 -6.80 -5.53 7.99
C ASN A 21 -6.40 -6.61 9.01
N LYS A 22 -7.40 -7.22 9.69
CA LYS A 22 -7.23 -8.31 10.67
C LYS A 22 -6.41 -7.97 11.92
N GLN A 23 -6.55 -6.74 12.43
CA GLN A 23 -5.87 -6.28 13.66
C GLN A 23 -6.35 -6.97 14.94
N ASP A 24 -7.38 -7.80 14.84
CA ASP A 24 -7.88 -8.67 15.90
C ASP A 24 -6.97 -9.89 16.19
N LEU A 25 -6.04 -10.23 15.29
CA LEU A 25 -5.16 -11.39 15.44
C LEU A 25 -3.92 -11.10 16.30
N LEU A 26 -3.47 -12.10 17.05
CA LEU A 26 -2.34 -12.00 17.99
C LEU A 26 -0.97 -11.69 17.32
N ASN A 27 -0.82 -11.99 16.04
CA ASN A 27 0.42 -11.85 15.28
C ASN A 27 0.30 -10.83 14.13
N VAL A 28 -0.59 -9.85 14.28
CA VAL A 28 -0.81 -8.85 13.23
C VAL A 28 0.36 -7.87 13.11
N ALA A 29 0.62 -7.42 11.88
CA ALA A 29 1.57 -6.35 11.58
C ALA A 29 0.95 -4.97 11.87
N LYS A 30 1.75 -4.07 12.45
CA LYS A 30 1.34 -2.68 12.62
C LYS A 30 1.32 -1.97 11.28
N ALA A 31 0.64 -0.83 11.21
CA ALA A 31 0.61 0.00 10.01
C ALA A 31 2.02 0.45 9.55
N SER A 32 2.94 0.68 10.49
CA SER A 32 4.36 0.95 10.18
C SER A 32 5.01 -0.21 9.43
N ASP A 33 4.80 -1.43 9.93
CA ASP A 33 5.46 -2.62 9.40
C ASP A 33 4.89 -2.96 8.01
N ILE A 34 3.60 -2.74 7.80
CA ILE A 34 2.94 -2.86 6.48
C ILE A 34 3.47 -1.82 5.50
N THR A 35 3.69 -0.59 5.96
CA THR A 35 4.24 0.51 5.15
C THR A 35 5.63 0.17 4.62
N ASP A 36 6.47 -0.43 5.47
CA ASP A 36 7.82 -0.85 5.11
C ASP A 36 7.79 -2.10 4.22
N GLY A 37 6.98 -3.10 4.58
CA GLY A 37 6.84 -4.34 3.80
C GLY A 37 6.32 -4.13 2.38
N LEU A 38 5.44 -3.15 2.17
CA LEU A 38 4.95 -2.75 0.85
C LEU A 38 5.79 -1.65 0.20
N SER A 39 6.86 -1.18 0.84
CA SER A 39 7.74 -0.12 0.35
C SER A 39 7.00 1.16 -0.08
N LEU A 40 5.91 1.51 0.63
CA LEU A 40 5.04 2.63 0.22
C LEU A 40 5.77 3.98 0.22
N HIS A 41 6.82 4.10 1.03
CA HIS A 41 7.67 5.29 1.09
C HIS A 41 8.42 5.58 -0.23
N GLN A 42 8.58 4.57 -1.10
CA GLN A 42 9.18 4.69 -2.43
C GLN A 42 8.17 5.16 -3.49
N ILE A 43 6.87 5.00 -3.21
CA ILE A 43 5.80 5.42 -4.11
C ILE A 43 5.61 6.93 -3.97
N ARG A 44 6.22 7.68 -4.89
CA ARG A 44 6.15 9.14 -4.93
C ARG A 44 5.83 9.59 -6.34
N ASN A 45 5.06 10.68 -6.46
CA ASN A 45 4.74 11.29 -7.75
C ASN A 45 4.22 10.26 -8.75
N ARG A 46 3.25 9.45 -8.33
CA ARG A 46 2.54 8.57 -9.26
C ARG A 46 1.99 9.45 -10.40
N PRO A 47 2.20 9.03 -11.66
CA PRO A 47 1.73 9.78 -12.82
C PRO A 47 0.21 9.96 -12.83
#